data_AF-A0A536CT49-F1
#
_entry.id   AF-A0A536CT49-F1
#
_cell.length_a   1.000
_cell.length_b   1.000
_cell.length_c   1.000
_cell.angle_alpha   90.00
_cell.angle_beta   90.00
_cell.angle_gamma   90.00
#
_symmetry.space_group_name_H-M   'P 1'
#
loop_
_entity.id
_entity.type
_entity.pdbx_description
1 polymer ?
#
loop_
_entity_poly.entity_id
_entity_poly.type
_entity_poly.pdbx_seq_one_letter_code
_entity_poly.pdbx_strand_id
1 'polypeptide(L)'
;RAILLMVKAGAPVDEALNELAGLLQAGDVVMDGGNSLFHDTRRRAAAATRTGLVFMGMGVSGGEEGALHGPSLMPGGTHEAYSRVEGMLT
;
A
#
# COMPACT_ATOMS: atom_id res chain seq x y z
N ARG A 1 -9.82 -8.11 -0.83
CA ARG A 1 -9.31 -7.32 -1.97
C ARG A 1 -7.89 -6.88 -1.67
N ALA A 2 -7.06 -6.70 -2.70
CA ALA A 2 -5.76 -6.06 -2.62
C ALA A 2 -5.75 -4.89 -3.60
N ILE A 3 -5.38 -3.71 -3.15
CA ILE A 3 -5.44 -2.46 -3.92
C ILE A 3 -4.07 -1.81 -3.86
N LEU A 4 -3.47 -1.56 -5.02
CA LEU A 4 -2.21 -0.83 -5.14
C LEU A 4 -2.48 0.62 -5.53
N LEU A 5 -1.98 1.57 -4.73
CA LEU A 5 -2.01 3.00 -5.00
C LEU A 5 -0.69 3.43 -5.61
N MET A 6 -0.74 3.93 -6.84
CA MET A 6 0.39 4.55 -7.56
C MET A 6 0.05 6.01 -7.90
N VAL A 7 -0.14 6.82 -6.86
CA VAL A 7 -0.47 8.24 -6.95
C VAL A 7 0.64 9.10 -6.36
N LYS A 8 0.53 10.42 -6.56
CA LYS A 8 1.50 11.36 -5.98
C LYS A 8 1.50 11.26 -4.45
N ALA A 9 2.69 11.22 -3.86
CA ALA A 9 2.88 11.15 -2.41
C ALA A 9 2.26 12.38 -1.69
N GLY A 10 1.90 12.18 -0.42
CA GLY A 10 1.26 13.20 0.42
C GLY A 10 -0.26 13.11 0.38
N ALA A 11 -0.92 14.27 0.31
CA ALA A 11 -2.39 14.40 0.38
C ALA A 11 -3.18 13.48 -0.57
N PRO A 12 -2.76 13.25 -1.84
CA PRO A 12 -3.52 12.38 -2.75
C PRO A 12 -3.65 10.92 -2.28
N VAL A 13 -2.66 10.41 -1.53
CA VAL A 13 -2.76 9.07 -0.92
C VAL A 13 -3.84 9.07 0.17
N ASP A 14 -3.87 10.10 1.01
CA ASP A 14 -4.84 10.21 2.09
C ASP A 14 -6.27 10.43 1.55
N GLU A 15 -6.43 11.19 0.47
CA GLU A 15 -7.70 11.37 -0.25
C GLU A 15 -8.20 10.03 -0.81
N ALA A 16 -7.35 9.29 -1.52
CA ALA A 16 -7.69 7.97 -2.06
C ALA A 16 -8.08 6.99 -0.93
N LEU A 17 -7.36 7.00 0.19
CA LEU A 17 -7.69 6.17 1.36
C LEU A 17 -9.07 6.53 1.95
N ASN A 18 -9.40 7.82 2.03
CA ASN A 18 -10.69 8.26 2.55
C ASN A 18 -11.85 7.85 1.63
N GLU A 19 -11.67 7.97 0.30
CA GLU A 19 -12.69 7.52 -0.67
C GLU A 19 -12.89 6.00 -0.62
N LEU A 20 -11.80 5.24 -0.48
CA LEU A 20 -11.85 3.79 -0.39
C LEU A 20 -12.44 3.30 0.93
N ALA A 21 -12.28 4.03 2.04
CA ALA A 21 -12.69 3.58 3.37
C ALA A 21 -14.18 3.18 3.45
N GLY A 22 -15.07 3.81 2.68
CA GLY A 22 -16.50 3.48 2.62
C GLY A 22 -16.86 2.31 1.70
N LEU A 23 -15.93 1.87 0.86
CA LEU A 23 -16.12 0.83 -0.16
C LEU A 23 -15.47 -0.50 0.22
N LEU A 24 -14.52 -0.46 1.14
CA LEU A 24 -13.74 -1.61 1.58
C LEU A 24 -14.32 -2.27 2.82
N GLN A 25 -13.96 -3.54 2.98
CA GLN A 25 -14.40 -4.37 4.11
C GLN A 25 -13.21 -4.75 4.96
N ALA A 26 -13.47 -5.11 6.22
CA ALA A 26 -12.43 -5.55 7.14
C ALA A 26 -11.60 -6.68 6.52
N GLY A 27 -10.29 -6.57 6.64
CA GLY A 27 -9.32 -7.46 6.02
C GLY A 27 -8.97 -7.11 4.57
N ASP A 28 -9.57 -6.12 3.91
CA ASP A 28 -9.06 -5.64 2.62
C ASP A 28 -7.68 -4.97 2.81
N VAL A 29 -6.78 -5.18 1.84
CA VAL A 29 -5.39 -4.68 1.88
C VAL A 29 -5.26 -3.51 0.91
N VAL A 30 -4.73 -2.39 1.40
CA VAL A 30 -4.32 -1.25 0.58
C VAL A 30 -2.80 -1.09 0.68
N MET A 31 -2.14 -1.01 -0.47
CA MET A 31 -0.69 -0.86 -0.60
C MET A 31 -0.38 0.51 -1.20
N ASP A 32 0.46 1.31 -0.54
CA ASP A 32 1.02 2.53 -1.12
C ASP A 32 2.35 2.19 -1.78
N GLY A 33 2.34 2.12 -3.12
CA GLY A 33 3.52 1.87 -3.96
C GLY A 33 4.30 3.15 -4.32
N GLY A 34 3.84 4.30 -3.85
CA GLY A 34 4.47 5.59 -4.10
C GLY A 34 5.69 5.85 -3.21
N ASN A 35 6.36 6.97 -3.49
CA ASN A 35 7.53 7.42 -2.73
C ASN A 35 7.11 8.21 -1.47
N SER A 36 6.25 7.63 -0.64
CA SER A 36 5.79 8.22 0.62
C SER A 36 6.88 8.18 1.70
N LEU A 37 6.94 9.21 2.55
CA LEU A 37 7.81 9.21 3.72
C LEU A 37 7.33 8.16 4.72
N PHE A 38 8.23 7.34 5.28
CA PHE A 38 7.85 6.23 6.16
C PHE A 38 7.02 6.64 7.40
N HIS A 39 7.16 7.88 7.87
CA HIS A 39 6.33 8.43 8.94
C HIS A 39 4.84 8.50 8.55
N ASP A 40 4.53 8.83 7.30
CA ASP A 40 3.16 8.84 6.78
C ASP A 40 2.62 7.41 6.68
N THR A 41 3.44 6.47 6.19
CA THR A 41 3.09 5.05 6.15
C THR A 41 2.73 4.53 7.54
N ARG A 42 3.52 4.86 8.57
CA ARG A 42 3.24 4.48 9.96
C ARG A 42 1.92 5.08 10.47
N ARG A 43 1.66 6.36 10.17
CA ARG A 43 0.41 7.04 10.54
C ARG A 43 -0.80 6.38 9.86
N ARG A 44 -0.70 6.07 8.56
CA ARG A 44 -1.76 5.43 7.76
C ARG A 44 -2.02 4.00 8.22
N ALA A 45 -0.98 3.23 8.51
CA ALA A 45 -1.10 1.89 9.09
C ALA A 45 -1.86 1.92 10.43
N ALA A 46 -1.52 2.84 11.33
CA ALA A 46 -2.24 3.01 12.59
C ALA A 46 -3.68 3.52 12.42
N ALA A 47 -4.01 4.18 11.30
CA ALA A 47 -5.37 4.60 10.98
C ALA A 47 -6.22 3.45 10.42
N ALA A 48 -5.64 2.64 9.53
CA ALA A 48 -6.30 1.51 8.90
C ALA A 48 -6.74 0.45 9.91
N THR A 49 -5.96 0.22 10.98
CA THR A 49 -6.35 -0.73 12.03
C THR A 49 -7.67 -0.38 12.72
N ARG A 50 -8.01 0.91 12.81
CA ARG A 50 -9.28 1.36 13.41
C ARG A 50 -10.50 1.06 12.54
N THR A 51 -10.32 0.84 11.24
CA THR A 51 -11.39 0.52 10.29
C THR A 51 -11.41 -0.97 9.93
N GLY A 52 -10.51 -1.77 10.53
CA GLY A 52 -10.32 -3.18 10.18
C GLY A 52 -9.62 -3.39 8.84
N LEU A 53 -9.14 -2.31 8.19
CA LEU A 53 -8.36 -2.39 6.97
C LEU A 53 -6.90 -2.71 7.28
N VAL A 54 -6.22 -3.28 6.30
CA VAL A 54 -4.80 -3.56 6.35
C VAL A 54 -4.10 -2.59 5.41
N PHE A 55 -3.09 -1.87 5.91
CA PHE A 55 -2.32 -0.94 5.10
C PHE A 55 -0.85 -1.34 5.08
N MET A 56 -0.26 -1.34 3.88
CA MET A 56 1.15 -1.65 3.65
C MET A 56 1.79 -0.51 2.86
N GLY A 57 3.01 -0.13 3.22
CA GLY A 57 3.85 0.69 2.33
C GLY A 57 4.74 -0.23 1.51
N MET A 58 4.96 0.06 0.24
CA MET A 58 5.84 -0.73 -0.61
C MET A 58 6.70 0.18 -1.47
N GLY A 59 8.01 0.21 -1.20
CA GLY A 59 8.95 0.87 -2.11
C GLY A 59 9.01 0.11 -3.43
N VAL A 60 9.02 0.84 -4.55
CA VAL A 60 9.18 0.29 -5.90
C VAL A 60 10.34 1.01 -6.59
N SER A 61 11.34 0.25 -7.05
CA SER A 61 12.52 0.80 -7.73
C SER A 61 12.82 0.07 -9.03
N GLY A 62 13.34 0.79 -10.02
CA GLY A 62 13.62 0.27 -11.37
C GLY A 62 13.21 1.21 -12.51
N GLY A 63 12.56 2.34 -12.20
CA GLY A 63 12.04 3.25 -13.22
C GLY A 63 10.87 2.63 -14.01
N GLU A 64 10.49 3.27 -15.11
CA GLU A 64 9.36 2.83 -15.95
C GLU A 64 9.61 1.44 -16.54
N GLU A 65 10.81 1.20 -17.07
CA GLU A 65 11.20 -0.08 -17.67
C GLU A 65 11.28 -1.20 -16.62
N GLY A 66 11.86 -0.92 -15.46
CA GLY A 66 11.89 -1.87 -14.34
C GLY A 66 10.50 -2.21 -13.85
N ALA A 67 9.58 -1.24 -13.76
CA ALA A 67 8.19 -1.50 -13.38
C ALA A 67 7.47 -2.45 -14.36
N LEU A 68 7.82 -2.40 -15.65
CA LEU A 68 7.24 -3.27 -16.68
C LEU A 68 7.86 -4.68 -16.68
N HIS A 69 9.17 -4.80 -16.47
CA HIS A 69 9.91 -6.06 -16.69
C HIS A 69 10.33 -6.80 -15.42
N GLY A 70 10.29 -6.15 -14.26
CA GLY A 70 10.69 -6.74 -12.99
C GLY A 70 11.35 -5.70 -12.08
N PRO A 71 10.58 -5.00 -11.24
CA PRO A 71 11.13 -3.99 -10.34
C PRO A 71 11.68 -4.63 -9.06
N SER A 72 12.47 -3.87 -8.31
CA SER A 72 12.70 -4.17 -6.90
C SER A 72 11.48 -3.72 -6.09
N LEU A 73 10.90 -4.65 -5.33
CA LEU A 73 9.76 -4.42 -4.44
C LEU A 73 10.20 -4.52 -2.98
N MET A 74 9.77 -3.55 -2.16
CA MET A 74 10.17 -3.44 -0.75
C MET A 74 8.94 -3.30 0.15
N PRO A 75 8.09 -4.35 0.27
CA PRO A 75 6.86 -4.30 1.05
C PRO A 75 7.15 -4.23 2.56
N GLY A 76 6.44 -3.34 3.25
CA GLY A 76 6.47 -3.13 4.69
C GLY A 76 5.05 -3.13 5.27
N GLY A 77 4.84 -3.91 6.32
CA GLY A 77 3.54 -4.14 6.95
C GLY A 77 3.60 -5.31 7.92
N THR A 78 2.45 -5.87 8.30
CA THR A 78 2.44 -7.11 9.09
C THR A 78 2.75 -8.32 8.20
N HIS A 79 3.21 -9.41 8.80
CA HIS A 79 3.54 -10.63 8.07
C HIS A 79 2.29 -11.26 7.44
N GLU A 80 1.16 -11.19 8.13
CA GLU A 80 -0.14 -11.67 7.63
C GLU A 80 -0.60 -10.86 6.42
N ALA A 81 -0.35 -9.54 6.42
CA ALA A 81 -0.66 -8.68 5.28
C ALA A 81 0.17 -9.07 4.05
N TYR A 82 1.48 -9.24 4.22
CA TYR A 82 2.39 -9.67 3.17
C TYR A 82 2.01 -11.04 2.60
N SER A 83 1.70 -12.01 3.46
CA SER A 83 1.30 -13.37 3.05
C SER A 83 0.08 -13.38 2.11
N ARG A 84 -0.80 -12.38 2.21
CA ARG A 84 -1.98 -12.27 1.34
C ARG A 84 -1.69 -11.71 -0.05
N VAL A 85 -0.56 -11.02 -0.21
CA VAL A 85 -0.17 -10.38 -1.47
C VAL A 85 1.08 -10.98 -2.10
N GLU A 86 1.83 -11.82 -1.37
CA GLU A 86 3.08 -12.44 -1.80
C GLU A 86 3.01 -13.03 -3.22
N GLY A 87 2.00 -13.85 -3.51
CA GLY A 87 1.86 -14.46 -4.84
C GLY A 87 1.63 -13.48 -6.01
N MET A 88 1.38 -12.19 -5.75
CA MET A 88 1.39 -11.14 -6.79
C MET A 88 2.72 -10.40 -6.88
N LEU A 89 3.54 -10.45 -5.83
CA LEU A 89 4.81 -9.71 -5.72
C LEU A 89 6.02 -10.55 -6.12
N THR A 90 5.87 -11.87 -6.27
CA THR A 90 6.91 -12.85 -6.61
C THR A 90 6.56 -13.59 -7.88
#